data_AF-K0TQT2-F1
#
_entry.id   AF-K0TQT2-F1
#
_cell.length_a   1.000
_cell.length_b   1.000
_cell.length_c   1.000
_cell.angle_alpha   90.00
_cell.angle_beta   90.00
_cell.angle_gamma   90.00
#
_symmetry.space_group_name_H-M   'P 1'
#
loop_
_entity.id
_entity.type
_entity.pdbx_description
1 polymer ?
#
loop_
_entity_poly.entity_id
_entity_poly.type
_entity_poly.pdbx_seq_one_letter_code
_entity_poly.pdbx_strand_id
1 'polypeptide(L)'
;ANGASNTSNNNNSSTRGGEERGDLAIHGFVQRQRTTILDFVITDTDGQLSKKVLEKAAKREKDKYLEACRERRRDFIPMAYSVDGLAGKEARAAEKRLASLPASKCNRPYSEMACFVKTRMSLSIVRSISMLLRGSRSSAWKRRAPDDGVAACASVTSQRW
;
A
#
# COMPACT_ATOMS: atom_id res chain seq x y z
N ALA A 1 -0.97 10.41 61.57
CA ALA A 1 -0.80 9.59 60.35
C ALA A 1 -0.56 10.53 59.18
N ASN A 2 0.57 10.35 58.50
CA ASN A 2 1.06 11.19 57.40
C ASN A 2 0.15 11.08 56.16
N GLY A 3 -0.16 12.20 55.50
CA GLY A 3 -0.88 12.21 54.22
C GLY A 3 -0.33 13.32 53.33
N ALA A 4 0.47 12.91 52.34
CA ALA A 4 1.33 13.74 51.52
C ALA A 4 0.59 14.65 50.53
N SER A 5 1.22 15.81 50.27
CA SER A 5 0.99 16.67 49.11
C SER A 5 1.19 15.91 47.80
N ASN A 6 0.26 16.04 46.84
CA ASN A 6 0.52 15.69 45.44
C ASN A 6 0.12 16.84 44.52
N THR A 7 1.13 17.65 44.19
CA THR A 7 1.26 18.39 42.94
C THR A 7 0.92 17.45 41.77
N SER A 8 -0.11 17.79 40.99
CA SER A 8 -0.35 17.13 39.71
C SER A 8 -0.14 18.13 38.58
N ASN A 9 0.92 17.82 37.84
CA ASN A 9 1.53 18.60 36.78
C ASN A 9 0.58 18.97 35.65
N ASN A 10 0.71 20.22 35.21
CA ASN A 10 0.39 20.66 33.86
C ASN A 10 1.11 19.76 32.84
N ASN A 11 0.35 18.90 32.16
CA ASN A 11 0.81 18.26 30.93
C ASN A 11 -0.07 18.77 29.79
N ASN A 12 0.43 19.83 29.15
CA ASN A 12 0.08 20.19 27.78
C ASN A 12 0.45 19.02 26.86
N SER A 13 -0.46 18.06 26.67
CA SER A 13 -0.40 17.15 25.54
C SER A 13 -1.18 17.79 24.39
N SER A 14 -0.48 18.54 23.56
CA SER A 14 -0.95 18.86 22.21
C SER A 14 -0.97 17.56 21.39
N THR A 15 -1.98 16.71 21.60
CA THR A 15 -2.30 15.57 20.74
C THR A 15 -2.85 16.11 19.42
N ARG A 16 -1.96 16.61 18.57
CA ARG A 16 -2.31 17.02 17.21
C ARG A 16 -2.61 15.77 16.36
N GLY A 17 -3.90 15.48 16.24
CA GLY A 17 -4.52 14.86 15.06
C GLY A 17 -4.48 13.33 15.01
N GLY A 18 -5.67 12.73 14.93
CA GLY A 18 -5.88 11.29 14.81
C GLY A 18 -5.02 10.62 13.73
N GLU A 19 -4.62 9.40 14.06
CA GLU A 19 -3.75 8.54 13.26
C GLU A 19 -4.49 8.00 12.02
N GLU A 20 -4.77 8.84 11.03
CA GLU A 20 -5.14 8.37 9.69
C GLU A 20 -3.88 7.76 9.04
N ARG A 21 -3.64 6.49 9.36
CA ARG A 21 -2.59 5.64 8.80
C ARG A 21 -3.18 4.94 7.58
N GLY A 22 -2.61 5.18 6.40
CA GLY A 22 -2.94 4.36 5.22
C GLY A 22 -2.29 2.98 5.30
N ASP A 23 -2.76 2.05 4.46
CA ASP A 23 -2.35 0.64 4.52
C ASP A 23 -0.85 0.39 4.33
N LEU A 24 -0.21 1.14 3.42
CA LEU A 24 1.20 0.96 3.08
C LEU A 24 1.89 2.31 2.86
N ALA A 25 3.04 2.50 3.50
CA ALA A 25 3.90 3.67 3.26
C ALA A 25 5.20 3.25 2.58
N ILE A 26 5.53 3.88 1.46
CA ILE A 26 6.78 3.64 0.71
C ILE A 26 7.55 4.96 0.59
N HIS A 27 8.78 4.97 1.09
CA HIS A 27 9.65 6.13 0.97
C HIS A 27 10.30 6.20 -0.42
N GLY A 28 10.30 7.39 -1.04
CA GLY A 28 10.93 7.62 -2.34
C GLY A 28 10.16 7.04 -3.53
N PHE A 29 8.90 6.62 -3.34
CA PHE A 29 8.15 5.93 -4.39
C PHE A 29 7.79 6.88 -5.54
N VAL A 30 7.09 7.99 -5.27
CA VAL A 30 6.68 8.99 -6.29
C VAL A 30 7.74 10.07 -6.52
N GLN A 31 8.25 10.65 -5.45
CA GLN A 31 9.30 11.64 -5.50
C GLN A 31 10.41 11.22 -4.54
N ARG A 32 11.67 11.47 -4.92
CA ARG A 32 12.81 11.22 -4.03
C ARG A 32 12.61 11.98 -2.71
N GLN A 33 12.98 11.35 -1.59
CA GLN A 33 12.88 11.90 -0.23
C GLN A 33 11.45 12.22 0.26
N ARG A 34 10.41 11.81 -0.48
CA ARG A 34 9.01 11.97 -0.08
C ARG A 34 8.38 10.60 0.17
N THR A 35 7.62 10.47 1.25
CA THR A 35 6.91 9.23 1.55
C THR A 35 5.55 9.23 0.86
N THR A 36 5.29 8.17 0.10
CA THR A 36 3.99 7.93 -0.54
C THR A 36 3.20 6.94 0.31
N ILE A 37 1.96 7.31 0.61
CA ILE A 37 0.96 6.45 1.25
C ILE A 37 0.11 5.82 0.13
N LEU A 38 0.01 4.50 0.18
CA LEU A 38 -0.83 3.67 -0.67
C LEU A 38 -1.95 3.12 0.20
N ASP A 39 -3.17 3.28 -0.28
CA ASP A 39 -4.37 2.85 0.44
C ASP A 39 -5.20 1.95 -0.47
N PHE A 40 -5.51 0.73 -0.03
CA PHE A 40 -6.13 -0.30 -0.87
C PHE A 40 -7.65 -0.28 -0.72
N VAL A 41 -8.34 0.09 -1.80
CA VAL A 41 -9.80 0.13 -1.82
C VAL A 41 -10.31 -0.99 -2.72
N ILE A 42 -10.87 -2.04 -2.13
CA ILE A 42 -11.49 -3.15 -2.87
C ILE A 42 -12.99 -2.87 -2.98
N THR A 43 -13.51 -2.79 -4.21
CA THR A 43 -14.92 -2.47 -4.48
C THR A 43 -15.59 -3.57 -5.29
N ASP A 44 -16.80 -3.95 -4.90
CA ASP A 44 -17.61 -4.85 -5.72
C ASP A 44 -18.15 -4.13 -6.96
N THR A 45 -18.12 -4.82 -8.08
CA THR A 45 -18.66 -4.32 -9.34
C THR A 45 -19.92 -5.10 -9.68
N ASP A 46 -21.02 -4.81 -8.99
CA ASP A 46 -22.34 -5.43 -9.20
C ASP A 46 -22.91 -5.15 -10.61
N GLY A 47 -22.38 -5.81 -11.64
CA GLY A 47 -22.85 -5.74 -13.03
C GLY A 47 -22.72 -4.38 -13.73
N GLN A 48 -22.18 -3.35 -13.06
CA GLN A 48 -21.94 -2.03 -13.64
C GLN A 48 -20.60 -1.97 -14.39
N LEU A 49 -20.41 -0.94 -15.22
CA LEU A 49 -19.13 -0.67 -15.86
C LEU A 49 -18.04 -0.41 -14.80
N SER A 50 -17.25 -1.44 -14.52
CA SER A 50 -16.16 -1.49 -13.51
C SER A 50 -15.30 -0.23 -13.45
N LYS A 51 -14.91 0.32 -14.60
CA LYS A 51 -14.04 1.51 -14.65
C LYS A 51 -14.61 2.72 -13.91
N LYS A 52 -15.90 3.01 -14.08
CA LYS A 52 -16.55 4.19 -13.47
C LYS A 52 -16.70 4.02 -11.95
N VAL A 53 -17.00 2.80 -11.51
CA VAL A 53 -17.11 2.47 -10.09
C VAL A 53 -15.75 2.63 -9.40
N LEU A 54 -14.69 2.08 -10.00
CA LEU A 54 -13.33 2.18 -9.46
C LEU A 54 -12.81 3.62 -9.45
N GLU A 55 -13.11 4.41 -10.49
CA GLU A 55 -12.74 5.82 -10.52
C GLU A 55 -13.45 6.63 -9.43
N LYS A 56 -14.74 6.35 -9.17
CA LYS A 56 -15.49 6.98 -8.08
C LYS A 56 -14.93 6.58 -6.72
N ALA A 57 -14.62 5.30 -6.51
CA ALA A 57 -14.05 4.80 -5.27
C ALA A 57 -12.67 5.43 -4.99
N ALA A 58 -11.78 5.45 -5.99
CA ALA A 58 -10.49 6.11 -5.89
C ALA A 58 -10.62 7.61 -5.61
N LYS A 59 -11.56 8.29 -6.28
CA LYS A 59 -11.81 9.71 -6.08
C LYS A 59 -12.31 9.99 -4.66
N ARG A 60 -13.22 9.17 -4.12
CA ARG A 60 -13.75 9.33 -2.76
C ARG A 60 -12.64 9.31 -1.70
N GLU A 61 -11.73 8.35 -1.80
CA GLU A 61 -10.62 8.22 -0.84
C GLU A 61 -9.59 9.32 -1.02
N LYS A 62 -9.33 9.72 -2.27
CA LYS A 62 -8.46 10.83 -2.59
C LYS A 62 -9.00 12.15 -2.04
N ASP A 63 -10.27 12.46 -2.27
CA ASP A 63 -10.91 13.68 -1.78
C ASP A 63 -10.88 13.74 -0.24
N LYS A 64 -10.91 12.58 0.43
CA LYS A 64 -10.81 12.49 1.89
C LYS A 64 -9.41 12.79 2.44
N TYR A 65 -8.36 12.21 1.87
CA TYR A 65 -7.02 12.24 2.48
C TYR A 65 -5.97 13.06 1.75
N LEU A 66 -6.23 13.52 0.53
CA LEU A 66 -5.22 14.20 -0.29
C LEU A 66 -4.69 15.46 0.39
N GLU A 67 -5.56 16.30 0.94
CA GLU A 67 -5.15 17.55 1.61
C GLU A 67 -4.39 17.28 2.92
N ALA A 68 -4.84 16.31 3.72
CA ALA A 68 -4.13 15.90 4.93
C ALA A 68 -2.72 15.34 4.61
N CYS A 69 -2.59 14.56 3.53
CA CYS A 69 -1.30 14.06 3.06
C CYS A 69 -0.42 15.20 2.55
N ARG A 70 -1.00 16.18 1.84
CA ARG A 70 -0.29 17.32 1.30
C ARG A 70 0.31 18.20 2.40
N GLU A 71 -0.44 18.49 3.46
CA GLU A 71 0.03 19.23 4.63
C GLU A 71 1.23 18.54 5.30
N ARG A 72 1.18 17.20 5.40
CA ARG A 72 2.24 16.36 5.98
C ARG A 72 3.42 16.12 5.03
N ARG A 73 3.47 16.77 3.86
CA ARG A 73 4.47 16.56 2.79
C ARG A 73 4.57 15.09 2.35
N ARG A 74 3.44 14.41 2.27
CA ARG A 74 3.33 13.03 1.77
C ARG A 74 2.56 13.01 0.44
N ASP A 75 2.81 11.97 -0.34
CA ASP A 75 2.00 11.69 -1.53
C ASP A 75 0.94 10.66 -1.18
N PHE A 76 -0.22 10.74 -1.80
CA PHE A 76 -1.31 9.78 -1.60
C PHE A 76 -1.69 9.13 -2.93
N ILE A 77 -1.79 7.81 -2.94
CA ILE A 77 -2.22 7.03 -4.10
C ILE A 77 -3.31 6.04 -3.64
N PRO A 78 -4.59 6.26 -4.00
CA PRO A 78 -5.63 5.26 -3.83
C PRO A 78 -5.42 4.10 -4.81
N MET A 79 -5.18 2.92 -4.26
CA MET A 79 -5.04 1.66 -4.96
C MET A 79 -6.41 0.97 -5.06
N ALA A 80 -7.27 1.48 -5.95
CA ALA A 80 -8.61 0.93 -6.16
C ALA A 80 -8.59 -0.33 -7.04
N TYR A 81 -9.20 -1.40 -6.53
CA TYR A 81 -9.33 -2.70 -7.19
C TYR A 81 -10.78 -3.20 -7.17
N SER A 82 -11.18 -3.98 -8.17
CA SER A 82 -12.44 -4.74 -8.11
C SER A 82 -12.25 -6.07 -7.39
N VAL A 83 -13.36 -6.67 -6.94
CA VAL A 83 -13.41 -8.05 -6.45
C VAL A 83 -12.85 -9.03 -7.49
N ASP A 84 -13.11 -8.79 -8.77
CA ASP A 84 -12.57 -9.58 -9.90
C ASP A 84 -11.09 -9.31 -10.21
N GLY A 85 -10.42 -8.43 -9.46
CA GLY A 85 -9.01 -8.10 -9.65
C GLY A 85 -8.73 -7.07 -10.74
N LEU A 86 -9.73 -6.32 -11.21
CA LEU A 86 -9.52 -5.19 -12.11
C LEU A 86 -8.85 -4.03 -11.35
N ALA A 87 -7.74 -3.52 -11.87
CA ALA A 87 -7.05 -2.36 -11.29
C ALA A 87 -7.57 -1.04 -11.89
N GLY A 88 -7.79 -0.03 -11.03
CA GLY A 88 -8.12 1.33 -11.41
C GLY A 88 -6.94 2.07 -12.08
N LYS A 89 -7.19 3.28 -12.59
CA LYS A 89 -6.18 4.05 -13.34
C LYS A 89 -4.93 4.36 -12.50
N GLU A 90 -5.11 4.84 -11.28
CA GLU A 90 -4.01 5.18 -10.37
C GLU A 90 -3.28 3.93 -9.88
N ALA A 91 -4.02 2.86 -9.55
CA ALA A 91 -3.44 1.56 -9.19
C ALA A 91 -2.57 0.98 -10.31
N ARG A 92 -3.04 1.01 -11.57
CA ARG A 92 -2.23 0.58 -12.73
C ARG A 92 -0.98 1.42 -12.92
N ALA A 93 -1.05 2.74 -12.68
CA ALA A 93 0.12 3.61 -12.78
C ALA A 93 1.15 3.28 -11.69
N ALA A 94 0.69 3.03 -10.47
CA ALA A 94 1.52 2.59 -9.36
C ALA A 94 2.16 1.23 -9.63
N GLU A 95 1.41 0.25 -10.15
CA GLU A 95 1.95 -1.06 -10.53
C GLU A 95 3.04 -0.97 -11.60
N LYS A 96 2.85 -0.13 -12.64
CA LYS A 96 3.88 0.10 -13.66
C LYS A 96 5.16 0.66 -13.05
N ARG A 97 5.01 1.61 -12.12
CA ARG A 97 6.15 2.18 -11.41
C ARG A 97 6.81 1.15 -10.51
N LEU A 98 6.01 0.36 -9.79
CA LEU A 98 6.49 -0.73 -8.96
C LEU A 98 7.21 -1.81 -9.78
N ALA A 99 6.85 -2.02 -11.05
CA ALA A 99 7.57 -2.93 -11.94
C ALA A 99 8.88 -2.33 -12.47
N SER A 100 8.94 -1.01 -12.69
CA SER A 100 10.16 -0.33 -13.15
C SER A 100 11.29 -0.34 -12.11
N LEU A 101 10.96 -0.21 -10.82
CA LEU A 101 11.97 -0.12 -9.75
C LEU A 101 12.82 -1.40 -9.61
N PRO A 102 12.23 -2.61 -9.50
CA PRO A 102 12.97 -3.87 -9.53
C PRO A 102 13.65 -4.11 -10.87
N ALA A 103 13.03 -3.76 -12.01
CA ALA A 103 13.64 -3.97 -13.31
C ALA A 103 15.01 -3.26 -13.41
N SER A 104 15.08 -2.01 -12.97
CA SER A 104 16.34 -1.25 -12.90
C SER A 104 17.31 -1.80 -11.86
N LYS A 105 16.83 -2.20 -10.68
CA LYS A 105 17.68 -2.72 -9.59
C LYS A 105 18.28 -4.09 -9.93
N CYS A 106 17.55 -4.89 -10.69
CA CYS A 106 17.81 -6.31 -10.89
C CYS A 106 18.33 -6.65 -12.28
N ASN A 107 18.45 -5.64 -13.14
CA ASN A 107 18.83 -5.80 -14.54
C ASN A 107 18.00 -6.87 -15.27
N ARG A 108 16.68 -6.82 -15.06
CA ARG A 108 15.69 -7.75 -15.66
C ARG A 108 14.77 -7.01 -16.62
N PRO A 109 14.25 -7.68 -17.66
CA PRO A 109 13.32 -7.04 -18.58
C PRO A 109 12.04 -6.60 -17.85
N TYR A 110 11.57 -5.39 -18.17
CA TYR A 110 10.39 -4.80 -17.55
C TYR A 110 9.14 -5.69 -17.69
N SER A 111 8.99 -6.39 -18.82
CA SER A 111 7.85 -7.29 -19.08
C SER A 111 7.74 -8.40 -18.03
N GLU A 112 8.86 -8.99 -17.63
CA GLU A 112 8.94 -10.04 -16.61
C GLU A 112 8.55 -9.48 -15.24
N MET A 113 9.10 -8.33 -14.85
CA MET A 113 8.77 -7.68 -13.57
C MET A 113 7.32 -7.20 -13.53
N ALA A 114 6.79 -6.68 -14.64
CA ALA A 114 5.41 -6.24 -14.73
C ALA A 114 4.43 -7.42 -14.61
N CYS A 115 4.75 -8.56 -15.23
CA CYS A 115 3.99 -9.79 -15.05
C CYS A 115 4.02 -10.28 -13.59
N PHE A 116 5.21 -10.27 -12.98
CA PHE A 116 5.39 -10.66 -11.58
C PHE A 116 4.56 -9.78 -10.62
N VAL A 117 4.65 -8.45 -10.77
CA VAL A 117 3.90 -7.50 -9.93
C VAL A 117 2.40 -7.71 -10.09
N LYS A 118 1.87 -7.76 -11.32
CA LYS A 118 0.44 -7.97 -11.57
C LYS A 118 -0.07 -9.27 -10.96
N THR A 119 0.68 -10.36 -11.13
CA THR A 119 0.33 -11.67 -10.57
C THR A 119 0.31 -11.66 -9.05
N ARG A 120 1.25 -10.93 -8.42
CA ARG A 120 1.29 -10.80 -6.96
C ARG A 120 0.17 -9.92 -6.43
N MET A 121 -0.18 -8.85 -7.14
CA MET A 121 -1.31 -7.98 -6.77
C MET A 121 -2.64 -8.73 -6.89
N SER A 122 -2.92 -9.37 -8.02
CA SER A 122 -4.15 -10.15 -8.22
C SER A 122 -4.30 -11.26 -7.18
N LEU A 123 -3.22 -12.01 -6.92
CA LEU A 123 -3.25 -13.08 -5.93
C LEU A 123 -3.38 -12.56 -4.50
N SER A 124 -2.88 -11.35 -4.21
CA SER A 124 -3.10 -10.69 -2.91
C SER A 124 -4.56 -10.28 -2.73
N ILE A 125 -5.19 -9.72 -3.77
CA ILE A 125 -6.61 -9.34 -3.76
C ILE A 125 -7.50 -10.57 -3.51
N VAL A 126 -7.28 -11.65 -4.27
CA VAL A 126 -8.03 -12.90 -4.09
C VAL A 126 -7.83 -13.47 -2.69
N ARG A 127 -6.64 -13.37 -2.11
CA ARG A 127 -6.39 -13.78 -0.71
C ARG A 127 -7.17 -12.93 0.28
N SER A 128 -7.18 -11.60 0.09
CA SER A 128 -7.89 -10.67 0.97
C SER A 128 -9.40 -10.89 0.93
N ILE A 129 -9.96 -11.21 -0.24
CA ILE A 129 -11.41 -11.44 -0.41
C ILE A 129 -11.80 -12.84 0.08
N SER A 130 -11.12 -13.87 -0.41
CA SER A 130 -11.57 -15.25 -0.17
C SER A 130 -11.30 -15.73 1.25
N MET A 131 -10.27 -15.23 1.95
CA MET A 131 -9.75 -15.77 3.22
C MET A 131 -9.40 -17.29 3.21
N LEU A 132 -9.66 -18.00 2.10
CA LEU A 132 -9.52 -19.45 1.92
C LEU A 132 -8.13 -19.82 1.42
N LEU A 133 -7.46 -18.92 0.69
CA LEU A 133 -6.06 -19.07 0.32
C LEU A 133 -5.13 -18.67 1.48
N ARG A 134 -5.22 -19.40 2.59
CA ARG A 134 -4.28 -19.26 3.71
C ARG A 134 -2.97 -19.92 3.34
N GLY A 135 -1.97 -19.10 3.00
CA GLY A 135 -0.60 -19.60 2.94
C GLY A 135 -0.09 -19.92 4.35
N SER A 136 0.78 -20.91 4.48
CA SER A 136 1.63 -21.03 5.67
C SER A 136 2.28 -19.67 5.97
N ARG A 137 2.08 -19.15 7.18
CA ARG A 137 2.69 -17.90 7.69
C ARG A 137 4.20 -18.05 7.95
N SER A 138 4.89 -18.90 7.19
CA SER A 138 6.36 -18.95 7.24
C SER A 138 6.90 -17.60 6.76
N SER A 139 7.53 -16.87 7.68
CA SER A 139 8.25 -15.60 7.45
C SER A 139 9.42 -15.73 6.46
N ALA A 140 9.69 -16.93 5.96
CA ALA A 140 10.66 -17.18 4.91
C ALA A 140 10.07 -16.83 3.53
N TRP A 141 10.02 -15.53 3.24
CA TRP A 141 9.81 -14.96 1.90
C TRP A 141 10.72 -15.59 0.82
N LYS A 142 11.83 -16.23 1.23
CA LYS A 142 12.78 -16.94 0.38
C LYS A 142 12.25 -18.19 -0.33
N ARG A 143 11.13 -18.81 0.07
CA ARG A 143 10.78 -20.19 -0.37
C ARG A 143 9.75 -20.30 -1.52
N ARG A 144 9.27 -19.19 -2.08
CA ARG A 144 8.31 -19.18 -3.23
C ARG A 144 8.63 -18.11 -4.27
N ALA A 145 9.91 -17.84 -4.44
CA ALA A 145 10.42 -17.22 -5.65
C ALA A 145 10.53 -18.33 -6.71
N PRO A 146 10.28 -18.05 -7.99
CA PRO A 146 10.97 -18.79 -9.04
C PRO A 146 12.48 -18.79 -8.72
N ASP A 147 13.17 -19.92 -8.84
CA ASP A 147 14.60 -20.04 -8.53
C ASP A 147 15.49 -19.12 -9.38
N ASP A 148 14.88 -18.44 -10.35
CA ASP A 148 15.42 -17.50 -11.33
C ASP A 148 15.91 -16.16 -10.71
N GLY A 149 15.92 -16.00 -9.39
CA GLY A 149 16.52 -14.85 -8.69
C GLY A 149 15.70 -13.54 -8.70
N VAL A 150 14.55 -13.52 -9.38
CA VAL A 150 13.64 -12.37 -9.50
C VAL A 150 13.18 -11.84 -8.13
N ALA A 151 12.84 -12.73 -7.21
CA ALA A 151 12.30 -12.30 -5.91
C ALA A 151 13.38 -11.85 -4.91
N ALA A 152 14.62 -12.35 -5.03
CA ALA A 152 15.73 -11.91 -4.17
C ALA A 152 15.95 -10.40 -4.31
N CYS A 153 15.72 -9.93 -5.53
CA CYS A 153 16.07 -8.61 -5.97
C CYS A 153 14.91 -7.59 -5.76
N ALA A 154 13.67 -8.08 -5.73
CA ALA A 154 12.46 -7.35 -5.36
C ALA A 154 12.23 -7.25 -3.82
N SER A 155 13.20 -7.61 -2.99
CA SER A 155 13.10 -7.46 -1.53
C SER A 155 12.94 -5.98 -1.15
N VAL A 156 11.70 -5.57 -0.90
CA VAL A 156 11.36 -4.32 -0.23
C VAL A 156 11.69 -4.54 1.24
N THR A 157 12.68 -3.83 1.75
CA THR A 157 12.90 -3.68 3.19
C THR A 157 11.70 -2.98 3.77
N SER A 158 10.74 -3.76 4.29
CA SER A 158 9.69 -3.27 5.16
C SER A 158 10.37 -2.73 6.42
N GLN A 159 10.48 -1.40 6.53
CA GLN A 159 10.76 -0.78 7.82
C GLN A 159 9.48 -0.90 8.64
N ARG A 160 9.56 -1.73 9.68
CA ARG A 160 8.55 -1.85 10.72
C ARG A 160 8.50 -0.51 11.47
N TRP A 161 7.33 0.12 11.49
CA TRP A 161 7.00 1.27 12.32
C TRP A 161 6.17 0.80 13.52
#